data_AF-A0A2R7L0P6-F1
#
_entry.id   AF-A0A2R7L0P6-F1
#
_cell.length_a   1.000
_cell.length_b   1.000
_cell.length_c   1.000
_cell.angle_alpha   90.00
_cell.angle_beta   90.00
_cell.angle_gamma   90.00
#
_symmetry.space_group_name_H-M   'P 1'
#
loop_
_entity.id
_entity.type
_entity.pdbx_description
1 polymer ?
#
loop_
_entity_poly.entity_id
_entity_poly.type
_entity_poly.pdbx_seq_one_letter_code
_entity_poly.pdbx_strand_id
1 'polypeptide(L)'
;MNLIATNKIASYIEQHPEARVPLLTWLKEFPYQQARWNSLDHEGKPLSGCGGGEFGTGIGEYWVKHLVNYDTKTYRIKWVGDEAERKIEADREFKQVLKNYPNAVTRTVSVTETIAVPPPAPYTDPEMDSFTFTTIAGGISTVNEKRRDPVAIYEVPALPKGEGFQNEQEYEEGLSRASEIFAAEPGTPEFEELLVLLPLIREFENHKLKFPVLHNFEIVKGRLEMFKMKPTDLPAIDGGEEQINLFLSGQLELSDEIVGQMFKVLFIRIPVGDKRFSL
;
A
#
# COMPACT_ATOMS: atom_id res chain seq x y z
N MET A 1 -8.61 1.56 5.81
CA MET A 1 -7.80 2.71 6.26
C MET A 1 -7.80 3.74 5.16
N ASN A 2 -7.91 5.02 5.51
CA ASN A 2 -7.86 6.12 4.55
C ASN A 2 -6.42 6.47 4.21
N LEU A 3 -6.19 7.07 3.05
CA LEU A 3 -4.92 7.67 2.66
C LEU A 3 -5.18 9.11 2.26
N ILE A 4 -4.35 10.03 2.75
CA ILE A 4 -4.37 11.46 2.41
C ILE A 4 -2.95 11.97 2.13
N ALA A 5 -2.86 13.20 1.63
CA ALA A 5 -1.66 13.84 1.11
C ALA A 5 -1.11 13.16 -0.15
N THR A 6 -2.01 12.65 -1.00
CA THR A 6 -1.60 12.00 -2.27
C THR A 6 -1.07 13.00 -3.30
N ASN A 7 -1.30 14.31 -3.10
CA ASN A 7 -0.62 15.39 -3.83
C ASN A 7 0.91 15.26 -3.80
N LYS A 8 1.49 14.77 -2.70
CA LYS A 8 2.94 14.53 -2.60
C LYS A 8 3.44 13.51 -3.63
N ILE A 9 2.64 12.48 -3.91
CA ILE A 9 2.96 11.52 -4.99
C ILE A 9 2.83 12.20 -6.35
N ALA A 10 1.76 12.98 -6.57
CA ALA A 10 1.56 13.70 -7.83
C ALA A 10 2.74 14.64 -8.13
N SER A 11 3.09 15.53 -7.19
CA SER A 11 4.20 16.47 -7.33
C SER A 11 5.56 15.78 -7.50
N TYR A 12 5.77 14.62 -6.87
CA TYR A 12 7.00 13.86 -7.06
C TYR A 12 7.06 13.24 -8.46
N ILE A 13 5.97 12.67 -8.96
CA ILE A 13 5.90 12.11 -10.32
C ILE A 13 6.11 13.19 -11.40
N GLU A 14 5.64 14.42 -11.17
CA GLU A 14 5.87 15.54 -12.08
C GLU A 14 7.36 15.88 -12.23
N GLN A 15 8.13 15.75 -11.14
CA GLN A 15 9.58 15.99 -11.13
C GLN A 15 10.38 14.75 -11.54
N HIS A 16 9.83 13.56 -11.32
CA HIS A 16 10.45 12.25 -11.53
C HIS A 16 9.51 11.33 -12.33
N PRO A 17 9.35 11.52 -13.65
CA PRO A 17 8.42 10.74 -14.47
C PRO A 17 8.66 9.23 -14.41
N GLU A 18 9.89 8.80 -14.17
CA GLU A 18 10.29 7.40 -13.97
C GLU A 18 9.63 6.75 -12.74
N ALA A 19 9.27 7.54 -11.73
CA ALA A 19 8.64 7.08 -10.51
C ALA A 19 7.13 6.78 -10.69
N ARG A 20 6.55 7.16 -11.84
CA ARG A 20 5.12 7.02 -12.14
C ARG A 20 4.61 5.60 -11.93
N VAL A 21 5.21 4.60 -12.60
CA VAL A 21 4.72 3.21 -12.53
C VAL A 21 4.84 2.64 -11.12
N PRO A 22 6.00 2.73 -10.44
CA PRO A 22 6.15 2.36 -9.03
C PRO A 22 5.11 2.98 -8.09
N LEU A 23 4.99 4.31 -8.10
CA LEU A 23 4.19 5.03 -7.12
C LEU A 23 2.69 4.89 -7.38
N LEU A 24 2.25 4.95 -8.64
CA LEU A 24 0.84 4.76 -8.98
C LEU A 24 0.40 3.31 -8.77
N THR A 25 1.28 2.32 -9.03
CA THR A 25 0.97 0.92 -8.70
C THR A 25 0.77 0.77 -7.20
N TRP A 26 1.69 1.30 -6.39
CA TRP A 26 1.56 1.28 -4.93
C TRP A 26 0.28 1.98 -4.46
N LEU A 27 -0.03 3.16 -5.00
CA LEU A 27 -1.23 3.94 -4.66
C LEU A 27 -2.51 3.18 -5.04
N LYS A 28 -2.50 2.46 -6.17
CA LYS A 28 -3.60 1.61 -6.63
C LYS A 28 -3.75 0.36 -5.75
N GLU A 29 -2.64 -0.26 -5.33
CA GLU A 29 -2.64 -1.42 -4.42
C GLU A 29 -3.03 -1.08 -2.98
N PHE A 30 -2.75 0.13 -2.50
CA PHE A 30 -2.86 0.51 -1.09
C PHE A 30 -4.19 0.11 -0.42
N PRO A 31 -5.38 0.37 -1.01
CA PRO A 31 -6.66 -0.01 -0.39
C PRO A 31 -6.85 -1.52 -0.20
N TYR A 32 -6.13 -2.33 -0.98
CA TYR A 32 -6.25 -3.79 -0.99
C TYR A 32 -5.21 -4.49 -0.13
N GLN A 33 -4.37 -3.75 0.61
CA GLN A 33 -3.34 -4.34 1.48
C GLN A 33 -3.92 -4.87 2.81
N GLN A 34 -4.84 -5.83 2.76
CA GLN A 34 -5.71 -6.31 3.86
C GLN A 34 -5.03 -6.67 5.22
N ALA A 35 -3.73 -6.95 5.25
CA ALA A 35 -3.06 -7.52 6.43
C ALA A 35 -2.55 -6.50 7.46
N ARG A 36 -2.66 -5.20 7.20
CA ARG A 36 -2.05 -4.15 8.06
C ARG A 36 -3.00 -3.54 9.09
N TRP A 37 -4.24 -4.01 9.18
CA TRP A 37 -5.33 -3.15 9.63
C TRP A 37 -5.97 -3.52 10.97
N ASN A 38 -5.61 -4.67 11.53
CA ASN A 38 -5.98 -5.06 12.89
C ASN A 38 -4.70 -5.25 13.71
N SER A 39 -3.80 -4.26 13.64
CA SER A 39 -2.64 -4.26 14.53
C SER A 39 -3.16 -4.17 15.94
N LEU A 40 -2.93 -5.24 16.68
CA LEU A 40 -3.20 -5.32 18.10
C LEU A 40 -1.89 -5.04 18.85
N ASP A 41 -1.99 -4.42 20.01
CA ASP A 41 -0.87 -4.38 20.94
C ASP A 41 -0.56 -5.78 21.49
N HIS A 42 0.47 -5.87 22.33
CA HIS A 42 0.88 -7.10 23.00
C HIS A 42 -0.20 -7.71 23.91
N GLU A 43 -1.26 -6.95 24.25
CA GLU A 43 -2.41 -7.39 25.03
C GLU A 43 -3.62 -7.77 24.17
N GLY A 44 -3.49 -7.70 22.84
CA GLY A 44 -4.60 -8.01 21.92
C GLY A 44 -5.61 -6.87 21.76
N LYS A 45 -5.29 -5.64 22.19
CA LYS A 45 -6.16 -4.47 22.04
C LYS A 45 -5.82 -3.70 20.77
N PRO A 46 -6.80 -3.04 20.12
CA PRO A 46 -6.52 -2.17 18.98
C PRO A 46 -5.50 -1.10 19.34
N LEU A 47 -4.52 -0.87 18.45
CA LEU A 47 -3.63 0.28 18.58
C LEU A 47 -4.46 1.58 18.56
N SER A 48 -4.03 2.55 19.36
CA SER A 48 -4.60 3.89 19.46
C SER A 48 -3.46 4.92 19.41
N GLY A 49 -3.78 6.16 19.01
CA GLY A 49 -2.84 7.25 18.87
C GLY A 49 -2.21 7.38 17.48
N CYS A 50 -1.06 8.06 17.43
CA CYS A 50 -0.36 8.38 16.19
C CYS A 50 1.01 7.67 16.12
N GLY A 51 1.30 7.06 14.98
CA GLY A 51 2.57 6.41 14.67
C GLY A 51 3.17 6.91 13.36
N GLY A 52 4.42 6.54 13.10
CA GLY A 52 5.10 6.83 11.84
C GLY A 52 5.79 5.60 11.28
N GLY A 53 5.99 5.58 9.97
CA GLY A 53 6.69 4.50 9.30
C GLY A 53 7.04 4.85 7.86
N GLU A 54 7.63 3.88 7.17
CA GLU A 54 7.95 3.97 5.75
C GLU A 54 7.48 2.72 5.02
N PHE A 55 7.05 2.89 3.78
CA PHE A 55 6.68 1.82 2.89
C PHE A 55 7.60 1.84 1.67
N GLY A 56 8.21 0.70 1.35
CA GLY A 56 8.70 0.48 -0.01
C GLY A 56 7.51 0.28 -0.95
N THR A 57 7.59 0.84 -2.15
CA THR A 57 6.56 0.66 -3.19
C THR A 57 6.50 -0.77 -3.73
N GLY A 58 7.54 -1.57 -3.46
CA GLY A 58 7.70 -2.94 -3.95
C GLY A 58 8.27 -2.96 -5.36
N ILE A 59 7.68 -2.21 -6.30
CA ILE A 59 8.25 -1.97 -7.62
C ILE A 59 9.14 -0.74 -7.56
N GLY A 60 10.35 -0.82 -8.12
CA GLY A 60 11.34 0.27 -8.08
C GLY A 60 11.93 0.52 -6.69
N GLU A 61 12.92 1.40 -6.62
CA GLU A 61 13.61 1.77 -5.37
C GLU A 61 13.00 3.05 -4.75
N TYR A 62 11.68 3.09 -4.62
CA TYR A 62 10.93 4.24 -4.08
C TYR A 62 10.30 3.95 -2.73
N TRP A 63 10.17 5.02 -1.94
CA TRP A 63 9.73 4.96 -0.57
C TRP A 63 8.72 6.04 -0.25
N VAL A 64 7.73 5.67 0.55
CA VAL A 64 6.68 6.56 1.05
C VAL A 64 6.75 6.57 2.58
N LYS A 65 7.21 7.68 3.15
CA LYS A 65 7.14 7.91 4.60
C LYS A 65 5.75 8.43 4.95
N HIS A 66 5.19 7.91 6.03
CA HIS A 66 3.82 8.22 6.44
C HIS A 66 3.71 8.39 7.94
N LEU A 67 2.64 9.08 8.34
CA LEU A 67 2.07 9.02 9.67
C LEU A 67 0.77 8.23 9.61
N VAL A 68 0.46 7.49 10.68
CA VAL A 68 -0.80 6.78 10.84
C VAL A 68 -1.48 7.28 12.11
N ASN A 69 -2.73 7.69 12.00
CA ASN A 69 -3.60 7.90 13.15
C ASN A 69 -4.51 6.66 13.24
N TYR A 70 -4.33 5.85 14.27
CA TYR A 70 -5.01 4.57 14.43
C TYR A 70 -6.49 4.74 14.77
N ASP A 71 -6.85 5.81 15.48
CA ASP A 71 -8.22 6.11 15.89
C ASP A 71 -9.10 6.53 14.70
N THR A 72 -8.59 7.43 13.85
CA THR A 72 -9.24 7.84 12.59
C THR A 72 -9.02 6.83 11.45
N LYS A 73 -8.19 5.81 11.66
CA LYS A 73 -7.81 4.83 10.64
C LYS A 73 -7.32 5.51 9.36
N THR A 74 -6.40 6.46 9.50
CA THR A 74 -5.92 7.27 8.37
C THR A 74 -4.40 7.28 8.30
N TYR A 75 -3.87 7.07 7.09
CA TYR A 75 -2.49 7.30 6.73
C TYR A 75 -2.35 8.66 6.06
N ARG A 76 -1.36 9.43 6.49
CA ARG A 76 -0.96 10.68 5.86
C ARG A 76 0.44 10.53 5.29
N ILE A 77 0.61 10.77 4.00
CA ILE A 77 1.92 10.79 3.37
C ILE A 77 2.68 12.02 3.89
N LYS A 78 3.88 11.78 4.43
CA LYS A 78 4.78 12.83 4.90
C LYS A 78 5.79 13.21 3.83
N TRP A 79 6.34 12.20 3.15
CA TRP A 79 7.44 12.33 2.20
C TRP A 79 7.44 11.15 1.21
N VAL A 80 7.92 11.40 0.00
CA VAL A 80 8.10 10.44 -1.08
C VAL A 80 9.48 10.69 -1.69
N GLY A 81 10.21 9.63 -2.03
CA GLY A 81 11.49 9.73 -2.73
C GLY A 81 12.12 8.38 -3.02
N ASP A 82 13.27 8.40 -3.69
CA ASP A 82 14.07 7.21 -3.97
C ASP A 82 14.93 6.77 -2.76
N GLU A 83 15.65 5.64 -2.88
CA GLU A 83 16.52 5.13 -1.81
C GLU A 83 17.68 6.07 -1.44
N ALA A 84 18.21 6.86 -2.39
CA ALA A 84 19.27 7.82 -2.11
C ALA A 84 18.73 9.02 -1.33
N GLU A 85 17.61 9.58 -1.77
CA GLU A 85 16.90 10.67 -1.11
C GLU A 85 16.41 10.25 0.29
N ARG A 86 15.96 9.00 0.44
CA ARG A 86 15.53 8.44 1.72
C ARG A 86 16.63 8.50 2.77
N LYS A 87 17.87 8.18 2.39
CA LYS A 87 19.04 8.23 3.31
C LYS A 87 19.35 9.66 3.73
N ILE A 88 19.27 10.62 2.81
CA ILE A 88 19.45 12.05 3.11
C ILE A 88 18.36 12.53 4.07
N GLU A 89 17.10 12.18 3.79
CA GLU A 89 15.96 12.55 4.63
C GLU A 89 16.06 11.92 6.03
N ALA A 90 16.49 10.66 6.13
CA ALA A 90 16.70 9.99 7.42
C ALA A 90 17.78 10.69 8.26
N ASP A 91 18.89 11.11 7.65
CA ASP A 91 19.94 11.88 8.34
C ASP A 91 19.42 13.26 8.79
N ARG A 92 18.62 13.93 7.96
CA ARG A 92 17.97 15.21 8.31
C ARG A 92 17.05 15.05 9.52
N GLU A 93 16.18 14.04 9.51
CA GLU A 93 15.27 13.73 10.62
C GLU A 93 16.04 13.39 11.89
N PHE A 94 17.09 12.58 11.78
CA PHE A 94 17.95 12.22 12.90
C PHE A 94 18.62 13.44 13.53
N LYS A 95 19.17 14.36 12.72
CA LYS A 95 19.74 15.63 13.21
C LYS A 95 18.70 16.51 13.90
N GLN A 96 17.47 16.54 13.39
CA GLN A 96 16.38 17.29 14.00
C GLN A 96 15.98 16.70 15.35
N VAL A 97 15.94 15.37 15.47
CA VAL A 97 15.71 14.68 16.75
C VAL A 97 16.81 15.01 17.75
N LEU A 98 18.08 14.97 17.36
CA LEU A 98 19.19 15.34 18.25
C LEU A 98 19.11 16.80 18.74
N LYS A 99 18.60 17.72 17.91
CA LYS A 99 18.36 19.11 18.33
C LYS A 99 17.28 19.21 19.41
N ASN A 100 16.21 18.42 19.29
CA ASN A 100 15.10 18.42 20.24
C ASN A 100 15.45 17.66 21.53
N TYR A 101 16.34 16.68 21.44
CA TYR A 101 16.78 15.83 22.53
C TYR A 101 18.31 15.82 22.64
N PRO A 102 18.93 16.93 23.09
CA PRO A 102 20.39 17.07 23.10
C PRO A 102 21.09 16.07 24.05
N ASN A 103 20.36 15.52 25.02
CA ASN A 103 20.85 14.50 25.96
C ASN A 103 20.52 13.06 25.52
N ALA A 104 20.04 12.86 24.29
CA ALA A 104 19.73 11.53 23.78
C ALA A 104 21.01 10.67 23.69
N VAL A 105 20.96 9.45 24.21
CA VAL A 105 22.06 8.47 24.12
C VAL A 105 21.70 7.44 23.07
N THR A 106 22.47 7.39 21.98
CA THR A 106 22.33 6.32 20.98
C THR A 106 22.84 5.01 21.59
N ARG A 107 21.95 4.01 21.71
CA ARG A 107 22.33 2.64 22.04
C ARG A 107 22.10 1.77 20.82
N THR A 108 23.17 1.31 20.20
CA THR A 108 23.10 0.25 19.19
C THR A 108 23.00 -1.08 19.92
N VAL A 109 21.87 -1.77 19.78
CA VAL A 109 21.68 -3.12 20.31
C VAL A 109 21.77 -4.10 19.14
N SER A 110 22.86 -4.85 19.07
CA SER A 110 23.00 -5.96 18.13
C SER A 110 22.50 -7.23 18.80
N VAL A 111 21.43 -7.82 18.26
CA VAL A 111 20.91 -9.12 18.70
C VAL A 111 21.43 -10.19 17.75
N THR A 112 22.26 -11.11 18.26
CA THR A 112 22.71 -12.29 17.49
C THR A 112 21.81 -13.46 17.87
N GLU A 113 20.84 -13.79 17.02
CA GLU A 113 20.10 -15.05 17.12
C GLU A 113 20.87 -16.16 16.39
N THR A 114 21.32 -17.16 17.13
CA THR A 114 21.86 -18.39 16.54
C THR A 114 20.68 -19.32 16.25
N ILE A 115 20.22 -19.35 15.00
CA ILE A 115 19.23 -20.34 14.57
C ILE A 115 19.97 -21.65 14.33
N ALA A 116 19.72 -22.66 15.15
CA ALA A 116 20.16 -24.02 14.87
C ALA A 116 19.37 -24.54 13.67
N VAL A 117 19.97 -24.53 12.48
CA VAL A 117 19.40 -25.18 11.30
C VAL A 117 19.47 -26.69 11.55
N PRO A 118 18.34 -27.38 11.78
CA PRO A 118 18.38 -28.83 11.92
C PRO A 118 18.97 -29.43 10.64
N PRO A 119 19.78 -30.49 10.73
CA PRO A 119 20.31 -31.15 9.54
C PRO A 119 19.16 -31.49 8.59
N PRO A 120 19.32 -31.29 7.27
CA PRO A 120 18.28 -31.62 6.32
C PRO A 120 17.92 -33.09 6.54
N ALA A 121 16.66 -33.34 6.92
CA ALA A 121 16.15 -34.70 6.94
C ALA A 121 16.44 -35.31 5.56
N PRO A 122 16.95 -36.55 5.47
CA PRO A 122 17.18 -37.18 4.17
C PRO A 122 15.87 -37.13 3.39
N TYR A 123 15.88 -36.36 2.30
CA TYR A 123 14.74 -36.28 1.39
C TYR A 123 14.62 -37.65 0.73
N THR A 124 13.70 -38.45 1.25
CA THR A 124 13.25 -39.66 0.59
C THR A 124 12.22 -39.19 -0.42
N ASP A 125 12.59 -39.25 -1.70
CA ASP A 125 11.67 -39.04 -2.80
C ASP A 125 10.54 -40.09 -2.66
N PRO A 126 9.31 -39.70 -2.28
CA PRO A 126 8.21 -40.63 -2.38
C PRO A 126 7.91 -40.76 -3.88
N GLU A 127 8.06 -41.97 -4.42
CA GLU A 127 7.62 -42.33 -5.77
C GLU A 127 6.36 -41.55 -6.13
N MET A 128 6.46 -40.74 -7.20
CA MET A 128 5.37 -39.92 -7.72
C MET A 128 4.34 -40.80 -8.43
N ASP A 129 3.79 -41.76 -7.71
CA ASP A 129 2.71 -42.62 -8.18
C ASP A 129 1.37 -41.94 -7.90
N SER A 130 0.91 -41.23 -8.94
CA SER A 130 -0.46 -40.72 -9.07
C SER A 130 -0.95 -39.79 -7.95
N PHE A 131 -1.26 -38.54 -8.30
CA PHE A 131 -2.10 -37.70 -7.46
C PHE A 131 -3.49 -38.34 -7.30
N THR A 132 -3.63 -39.23 -6.32
CA THR A 132 -4.94 -39.61 -5.79
C THR A 132 -5.36 -38.48 -4.85
N PHE A 133 -6.37 -37.71 -5.28
CA PHE A 133 -7.14 -36.86 -4.39
C PHE A 133 -7.81 -37.77 -3.35
N THR A 134 -7.10 -38.07 -2.26
CA THR A 134 -7.72 -38.66 -1.10
C THR A 134 -8.51 -37.54 -0.44
N THR A 135 -9.83 -37.57 -0.62
CA THR A 135 -10.76 -36.69 0.07
C THR A 135 -10.60 -36.92 1.57
N ILE A 136 -9.78 -36.11 2.21
CA ILE A 136 -9.74 -36.03 3.66
C ILE A 136 -11.07 -35.39 4.07
N ALA A 137 -11.93 -36.19 4.71
CA ALA A 137 -13.09 -35.72 5.45
C ALA A 137 -12.60 -34.91 6.67
N GLY A 138 -12.15 -33.70 6.39
CA GLY A 138 -11.42 -32.79 7.26
C GLY A 138 -10.95 -31.66 6.37
N GLY A 139 -11.89 -30.76 6.07
CA GLY A 139 -11.88 -29.92 4.90
C GLY A 139 -10.61 -29.09 4.72
N ILE A 140 -10.37 -28.77 3.45
CA ILE A 140 -9.91 -27.44 3.03
C ILE A 140 -10.43 -26.48 4.09
N SER A 141 -9.55 -25.83 4.83
CA SER A 141 -9.94 -24.61 5.51
C SER A 141 -10.20 -23.60 4.39
N THR A 142 -11.39 -23.73 3.79
CA THR A 142 -12.20 -22.60 3.42
C THR A 142 -12.13 -21.74 4.67
N VAL A 143 -11.30 -20.71 4.63
CA VAL A 143 -11.41 -19.63 5.59
C VAL A 143 -12.88 -19.30 5.56
N ASN A 144 -13.54 -19.65 6.65
CA ASN A 144 -14.98 -19.72 6.74
C ASN A 144 -15.53 -18.43 6.13
N GLU A 145 -16.21 -18.57 5.00
CA GLU A 145 -17.16 -17.61 4.43
C GLU A 145 -18.38 -17.44 5.34
N LYS A 146 -18.26 -17.79 6.64
CA LYS A 146 -19.07 -17.19 7.69
C LYS A 146 -18.79 -15.71 7.60
N ARG A 147 -19.73 -15.00 6.95
CA ARG A 147 -20.09 -13.61 7.19
C ARG A 147 -19.30 -13.10 8.39
N ARG A 148 -18.10 -12.57 8.12
CA ARG A 148 -17.62 -11.48 8.94
C ARG A 148 -18.63 -10.43 8.57
N ASP A 149 -19.62 -10.23 9.45
CA ASP A 149 -20.51 -9.10 9.33
C ASP A 149 -19.62 -7.93 8.92
N PRO A 150 -19.94 -7.20 7.83
CA PRO A 150 -19.20 -6.00 7.51
C PRO A 150 -19.24 -5.18 8.80
N VAL A 151 -18.10 -5.16 9.51
CA VAL A 151 -17.95 -4.39 10.75
C VAL A 151 -18.45 -3.03 10.34
N ALA A 152 -19.54 -2.61 10.99
CA ALA A 152 -20.39 -1.52 10.55
C ALA A 152 -19.53 -0.50 9.83
N ILE A 153 -19.82 -0.29 8.53
CA ILE A 153 -19.38 0.93 7.85
C ILE A 153 -19.75 1.99 8.85
N TYR A 154 -18.76 2.60 9.53
CA TYR A 154 -19.06 3.72 10.41
C TYR A 154 -19.81 4.67 9.49
N GLU A 155 -21.11 4.84 9.74
CA GLU A 155 -21.92 5.78 8.98
C GLU A 155 -21.21 7.11 9.22
N VAL A 156 -20.47 7.53 8.20
CA VAL A 156 -19.84 8.83 8.15
C VAL A 156 -21.01 9.79 8.34
N PRO A 157 -21.02 10.61 9.40
CA PRO A 157 -22.07 11.60 9.58
C PRO A 157 -22.20 12.36 8.26
N ALA A 158 -23.40 12.38 7.70
CA ALA A 158 -23.65 13.10 6.46
C ALA A 158 -23.14 14.53 6.65
N LEU A 159 -22.19 14.93 5.80
CA LEU A 159 -21.56 16.24 5.84
C LEU A 159 -22.65 17.31 5.98
N PRO A 160 -22.47 18.31 6.86
CA PRO A 160 -23.29 19.51 6.80
C PRO A 160 -23.18 20.05 5.37
N LYS A 161 -24.32 20.20 4.69
CA LYS A 161 -24.38 20.72 3.32
C LYS A 161 -23.72 22.09 3.28
N GLY A 162 -22.53 22.14 2.70
CA GLY A 162 -21.70 23.33 2.54
C GLY A 162 -20.35 22.95 1.97
N GLU A 163 -20.34 22.68 0.66
CA GLU A 163 -19.22 22.74 -0.29
C GLU A 163 -17.86 22.20 0.19
N GLY A 164 -17.47 21.00 -0.27
CA GLY A 164 -16.09 20.53 -0.12
C GLY A 164 -15.07 21.47 -0.76
N PHE A 165 -13.78 21.22 -0.60
CA PHE A 165 -12.74 22.13 -1.12
C PHE A 165 -12.97 22.42 -2.62
N GLN A 166 -13.13 23.71 -2.94
CA GLN A 166 -13.48 24.16 -4.29
C GLN A 166 -12.24 24.34 -5.17
N ASN A 167 -11.11 24.67 -4.54
CA ASN A 167 -9.85 24.98 -5.20
C ASN A 167 -8.65 24.40 -4.42
N GLU A 168 -7.48 24.46 -5.03
CA GLU A 168 -6.23 23.92 -4.48
C GLU A 168 -5.78 24.66 -3.21
N GLN A 169 -6.09 25.95 -3.08
CA GLN A 169 -5.72 26.72 -1.88
C GLN A 169 -6.47 26.21 -0.64
N GLU A 170 -7.78 26.03 -0.72
CA GLU A 170 -8.58 25.48 0.38
C GLU A 170 -8.14 24.06 0.76
N TYR A 171 -7.78 23.26 -0.25
CA TYR A 171 -7.22 21.94 -0.04
C TYR A 171 -5.87 21.98 0.71
N GLU A 172 -4.93 22.85 0.30
CA GLU A 172 -3.63 22.97 0.96
C GLU A 172 -3.75 23.54 2.38
N GLU A 173 -4.65 24.52 2.60
CA GLU A 173 -4.96 25.04 3.94
C GLU A 173 -5.54 23.95 4.84
N GLY A 174 -6.53 23.20 4.33
CA GLY A 174 -7.14 22.08 5.03
C GLY A 174 -6.15 20.95 5.33
N LEU A 175 -5.30 20.61 4.36
CA LEU A 175 -4.24 19.61 4.52
C LEU A 175 -3.19 20.08 5.53
N SER A 176 -2.80 21.35 5.52
CA SER A 176 -1.88 21.94 6.51
C SER A 176 -2.49 21.87 7.90
N ARG A 177 -3.76 22.26 8.07
CA ARG A 177 -4.44 22.18 9.35
C ARG A 177 -4.55 20.75 9.85
N ALA A 178 -4.99 19.81 9.00
CA ALA A 178 -5.04 18.39 9.32
C ALA A 178 -3.66 17.82 9.68
N SER A 179 -2.58 18.38 9.13
CA SER A 179 -1.20 17.99 9.43
C SER A 179 -0.76 18.38 10.83
N GLU A 180 -1.19 19.54 11.33
CA GLU A 180 -0.91 20.04 12.68
C GLU A 180 -1.62 19.21 13.74
N ILE A 181 -2.90 18.91 13.50
CA ILE A 181 -3.77 18.21 14.44
C ILE A 181 -3.83 16.70 14.21
N PHE A 182 -2.99 16.14 13.32
CA PHE A 182 -3.05 14.73 12.93
C PHE A 182 -2.88 13.75 14.09
N ALA A 183 -2.20 14.18 15.16
CA ALA A 183 -1.96 13.39 16.36
C ALA A 183 -2.97 13.66 17.49
N ALA A 184 -4.07 14.39 17.22
CA ALA A 184 -5.11 14.66 18.21
C ALA A 184 -5.74 13.37 18.73
N GLU A 185 -6.01 13.33 20.04
CA GLU A 185 -6.62 12.18 20.73
C GLU A 185 -8.15 12.24 20.68
N PRO A 186 -8.85 11.09 20.66
CA PRO A 186 -10.30 11.05 20.70
C PRO A 186 -10.91 11.87 21.87
N GLY A 187 -11.96 12.62 21.58
CA GLY A 187 -12.66 13.47 22.56
C GLY A 187 -12.07 14.88 22.73
N THR A 188 -11.03 15.23 21.98
CA THR A 188 -10.51 16.60 21.90
C THR A 188 -11.21 17.42 20.79
N PRO A 189 -11.35 18.75 20.93
CA PRO A 189 -11.86 19.60 19.86
C PRO A 189 -11.07 19.45 18.54
N GLU A 190 -9.76 19.27 18.64
CA GLU A 190 -8.87 19.06 17.50
C GLU A 190 -9.16 17.73 16.77
N PHE A 191 -9.55 16.68 17.51
CA PHE A 191 -9.94 15.41 16.90
C PHE A 191 -11.27 15.52 16.15
N GLU A 192 -12.25 16.22 16.71
CA GLU A 192 -13.52 16.49 16.02
C GLU A 192 -13.30 17.31 14.74
N GLU A 193 -12.41 18.31 14.79
CA GLU A 193 -11.99 19.06 13.61
C GLU A 193 -11.31 18.15 12.56
N LEU A 194 -10.40 17.27 13.00
CA LEU A 194 -9.73 16.31 12.14
C LEU A 194 -10.75 15.39 11.43
N LEU A 195 -11.76 14.89 12.14
CA LEU A 195 -12.82 14.05 11.57
C LEU A 195 -13.59 14.76 10.44
N VAL A 196 -13.71 16.08 10.49
CA VAL A 196 -14.32 16.90 9.42
C VAL A 196 -13.34 17.12 8.26
N LEU A 197 -12.06 17.43 8.53
CA LEU A 197 -11.08 17.71 7.48
C LEU A 197 -10.73 16.49 6.63
N LEU A 198 -10.59 15.31 7.24
CA LEU A 198 -10.19 14.09 6.54
C LEU A 198 -11.06 13.72 5.33
N PRO A 199 -12.40 13.66 5.41
CA PRO A 199 -13.24 13.38 4.24
C PRO A 199 -13.16 14.48 3.18
N LEU A 200 -13.03 15.76 3.55
CA LEU A 200 -12.91 16.87 2.60
C LEU A 200 -11.63 16.79 1.78
N ILE A 201 -10.50 16.50 2.43
CA ILE A 201 -9.19 16.29 1.79
C ILE A 201 -9.31 15.13 0.79
N ARG A 202 -9.88 14.00 1.21
CA ARG A 202 -10.03 12.81 0.36
C ARG A 202 -10.92 13.06 -0.84
N GLU A 203 -12.03 13.77 -0.65
CA GLU A 203 -12.94 14.11 -1.73
C GLU A 203 -12.22 14.94 -2.81
N PHE A 204 -11.46 15.94 -2.38
CA PHE A 204 -10.64 16.73 -3.28
C PHE A 204 -9.58 15.88 -4.00
N GLU A 205 -8.83 15.06 -3.27
CA GLU A 205 -7.81 14.18 -3.87
C GLU A 205 -8.40 13.17 -4.86
N ASN A 206 -9.59 12.63 -4.60
CA ASN A 206 -10.21 11.64 -5.48
C ASN A 206 -10.81 12.26 -6.75
N HIS A 207 -11.17 13.54 -6.74
CA HIS A 207 -11.95 14.16 -7.82
C HIS A 207 -11.24 15.30 -8.55
N LYS A 208 -10.31 15.99 -7.88
CA LYS A 208 -9.61 17.16 -8.41
C LYS A 208 -8.14 16.86 -8.70
N LEU A 209 -7.51 15.99 -7.91
CA LEU A 209 -6.12 15.59 -8.16
C LEU A 209 -6.06 14.65 -9.37
N LYS A 210 -5.26 15.02 -10.36
CA LYS A 210 -5.07 14.24 -11.58
C LYS A 210 -3.74 13.50 -11.50
N PHE A 211 -3.80 12.20 -11.75
CA PHE A 211 -2.60 11.38 -11.91
C PHE A 211 -2.42 10.99 -13.38
N PRO A 212 -1.17 10.79 -13.84
CA PRO A 212 -0.91 10.20 -15.13
C PRO A 212 -1.59 8.83 -15.30
N VAL A 213 -1.84 8.44 -16.55
CA VAL A 213 -2.38 7.12 -16.86
C VAL A 213 -1.39 6.02 -16.40
N LEU A 214 -1.92 4.93 -15.87
CA LEU A 214 -1.23 3.70 -15.52
C LEU A 214 -1.95 2.52 -16.19
N HIS A 215 -1.27 1.86 -17.12
CA HIS A 215 -1.80 0.70 -17.83
C HIS A 215 -1.48 -0.60 -17.11
N ASN A 216 -2.34 -1.61 -17.28
CA ASN A 216 -2.14 -2.93 -16.66
C ASN A 216 -0.83 -3.59 -17.11
N PHE A 217 -0.45 -3.45 -18.38
CA PHE A 217 0.81 -4.02 -18.89
C PHE A 217 2.04 -3.42 -18.20
N GLU A 218 2.00 -2.14 -17.81
CA GLU A 218 3.09 -1.47 -17.10
C GLU A 218 3.27 -2.03 -15.69
N ILE A 219 2.15 -2.30 -15.00
CA ILE A 219 2.14 -2.92 -13.67
C ILE A 219 2.74 -4.33 -13.74
N VAL A 220 2.29 -5.13 -14.71
CA VAL A 220 2.79 -6.49 -14.94
C VAL A 220 4.27 -6.48 -15.26
N LYS A 221 4.71 -5.60 -16.17
CA LYS A 221 6.12 -5.45 -16.53
C LYS A 221 6.98 -5.07 -15.32
N GLY A 222 6.54 -4.11 -14.51
CA GLY A 222 7.24 -3.71 -13.29
C GLY A 222 7.38 -4.85 -12.28
N ARG A 223 6.37 -5.73 -12.15
CA ARG A 223 6.48 -6.93 -11.29
C ARG A 223 7.40 -8.00 -11.85
N LEU A 224 7.38 -8.24 -13.16
CA LEU A 224 8.31 -9.16 -13.81
C LEU A 224 9.76 -8.71 -13.60
N GLU A 225 10.04 -7.42 -13.81
CA GLU A 225 11.35 -6.82 -13.57
C GLU A 225 11.79 -6.96 -12.11
N MET A 226 10.90 -6.65 -11.16
CA MET A 226 11.15 -6.81 -9.72
C MET A 226 11.50 -8.25 -9.33
N PHE A 227 10.80 -9.24 -9.89
CA PHE A 227 11.07 -10.66 -9.64
C PHE A 227 12.20 -11.23 -10.49
N LYS A 228 12.78 -10.45 -11.41
CA LYS A 228 13.75 -10.90 -12.43
C LYS A 228 13.21 -12.08 -13.26
N MET A 229 11.91 -12.06 -13.53
CA MET A 229 11.20 -13.06 -14.34
C MET A 229 11.08 -12.60 -15.78
N LYS A 230 11.16 -13.54 -16.71
CA LYS A 230 10.82 -13.31 -18.12
C LYS A 230 9.33 -13.56 -18.35
N PRO A 231 8.74 -13.02 -19.43
CA PRO A 231 7.38 -13.36 -19.83
C PRO A 231 7.16 -14.86 -20.02
N THR A 232 8.18 -15.57 -20.50
CA THR A 232 8.19 -17.04 -20.65
C THR A 232 8.13 -17.81 -19.33
N ASP A 233 8.46 -17.15 -18.23
CA ASP A 233 8.45 -17.76 -16.89
C ASP A 233 7.07 -17.63 -16.22
N LEU A 234 6.13 -16.90 -16.85
CA LEU A 234 4.74 -16.94 -16.43
C LEU A 234 4.22 -18.38 -16.68
N PRO A 235 3.49 -18.98 -15.72
CA PRO A 235 2.81 -20.26 -15.94
C PRO A 235 1.98 -20.20 -17.22
N ALA A 236 1.57 -21.36 -17.76
CA ALA A 236 0.64 -21.42 -18.89
C ALA A 236 -0.69 -20.74 -18.54
N ILE A 237 -0.71 -19.42 -18.71
CA ILE A 237 -1.86 -18.54 -18.68
C ILE A 237 -2.54 -18.71 -20.03
N ASP A 238 -3.87 -18.66 -20.07
CA ASP A 238 -4.68 -18.96 -21.27
C ASP A 238 -4.57 -17.92 -22.41
N GLY A 239 -3.45 -17.19 -22.51
CA GLY A 239 -3.05 -16.36 -23.64
C GLY A 239 -1.68 -16.82 -24.12
N GLY A 240 -1.57 -17.26 -25.38
CA GLY A 240 -0.30 -17.77 -25.91
C GLY A 240 0.86 -16.77 -25.75
N GLU A 241 2.11 -17.26 -25.76
CA GLU A 241 3.32 -16.44 -25.56
C GLU A 241 3.35 -15.17 -26.43
N GLU A 242 2.91 -15.27 -27.69
CA GLU A 242 2.81 -14.14 -28.61
C GLU A 242 1.85 -13.06 -28.11
N GLN A 243 0.68 -13.44 -27.60
CA GLN A 243 -0.31 -12.50 -27.07
C GLN A 243 0.18 -11.82 -25.79
N ILE A 244 0.88 -12.56 -24.92
CA ILE A 244 1.50 -12.00 -23.72
C ILE A 244 2.56 -10.96 -24.10
N ASN A 245 3.41 -11.26 -25.08
CA ASN A 245 4.42 -10.31 -25.55
C ASN A 245 3.80 -9.04 -26.18
N LEU A 246 2.74 -9.21 -26.99
CA LEU A 246 2.00 -8.08 -27.57
C LEU A 246 1.37 -7.22 -26.47
N PHE A 247 0.80 -7.83 -25.44
CA PHE A 247 0.27 -7.14 -24.27
C PHE A 247 1.35 -6.36 -23.51
N LEU A 248 2.49 -6.99 -23.19
CA LEU A 248 3.59 -6.34 -22.47
C LEU A 248 4.23 -5.19 -23.26
N SER A 249 4.07 -5.19 -24.58
CA SER A 249 4.50 -4.08 -25.46
C SER A 249 3.45 -2.97 -25.60
N GLY A 250 2.26 -3.14 -25.03
CA GLY A 250 1.14 -2.20 -25.12
C GLY A 250 0.42 -2.21 -26.48
N GLN A 251 0.66 -3.21 -27.32
CA GLN A 251 0.07 -3.33 -28.66
C GLN A 251 -1.28 -4.06 -28.66
N LEU A 252 -1.57 -4.80 -27.59
CA LEU A 252 -2.78 -5.60 -27.43
C LEU A 252 -3.30 -5.43 -26.00
N GLU A 253 -4.61 -5.25 -25.85
CA GLU A 253 -5.27 -5.40 -24.55
C GLU A 253 -5.78 -6.85 -24.41
N LEU A 254 -5.53 -7.46 -23.25
CA LEU A 254 -6.01 -8.80 -22.95
C LEU A 254 -7.35 -8.73 -22.20
N SER A 255 -8.08 -9.86 -22.16
CA SER A 255 -9.30 -9.94 -21.37
C SER A 255 -9.00 -9.75 -19.88
N ASP A 256 -9.98 -9.20 -19.14
CA ASP A 256 -9.86 -9.02 -17.69
C ASP A 256 -9.57 -10.34 -16.97
N GLU A 257 -10.03 -11.47 -17.51
CA GLU A 257 -9.74 -12.82 -17.01
C GLU A 257 -8.25 -13.15 -17.08
N ILE A 258 -7.62 -12.96 -18.25
CA ILE A 258 -6.19 -13.24 -18.44
C ILE A 258 -5.34 -12.30 -17.59
N VAL A 259 -5.66 -11.00 -17.58
CA VAL A 259 -4.96 -10.02 -16.73
C VAL A 259 -5.11 -10.39 -15.25
N GLY A 260 -6.29 -10.87 -14.84
CA GLY A 260 -6.54 -11.35 -13.48
C GLY A 260 -5.69 -12.56 -13.11
N GLN A 261 -5.49 -13.51 -14.03
CA GLN A 261 -4.57 -14.63 -13.83
C GLN A 261 -3.12 -14.14 -13.66
N MET A 262 -2.66 -13.21 -14.51
CA MET A 262 -1.32 -12.60 -14.38
C MET A 262 -1.16 -11.88 -13.03
N PHE A 263 -2.15 -11.09 -12.63
CA PHE A 263 -2.13 -10.38 -11.35
C PHE A 263 -2.01 -11.35 -10.17
N LYS A 264 -2.73 -12.47 -10.21
CA LYS A 264 -2.65 -13.51 -9.18
C LYS A 264 -1.25 -14.14 -9.12
N VAL A 265 -0.66 -14.50 -10.26
CA VAL A 265 0.69 -15.09 -10.33
C VAL A 265 1.75 -14.11 -9.82
N LEU A 266 1.63 -12.83 -10.17
CA LEU A 266 2.58 -11.77 -9.82
C LEU A 266 2.28 -11.12 -8.46
N PHE A 267 1.35 -11.68 -7.68
CA PHE A 267 0.91 -11.16 -6.38
C PHE A 267 0.48 -9.68 -6.39
N ILE A 268 -0.04 -9.21 -7.53
CA ILE A 268 -0.63 -7.88 -7.69
C ILE A 268 -2.00 -7.90 -7.02
N ARG A 269 -2.22 -6.99 -6.08
CA ARG A 269 -3.44 -6.96 -5.24
C ARG A 269 -4.58 -6.15 -5.83
N ILE A 270 -4.36 -5.53 -6.98
CA ILE A 270 -5.31 -4.65 -7.66
C ILE A 270 -6.40 -5.52 -8.29
N PRO A 271 -7.70 -5.29 -8.03
CA PRO A 271 -8.77 -5.90 -8.80
C PRO A 271 -8.72 -5.37 -10.24
N VAL A 272 -8.89 -6.25 -11.22
CA VAL A 272 -8.83 -5.86 -12.65
C VAL A 272 -9.90 -4.83 -13.03
N GLY A 273 -11.04 -4.83 -12.34
CA GLY A 273 -12.11 -3.84 -12.48
C GLY A 273 -11.78 -2.46 -11.89
N ASP A 274 -10.66 -2.29 -11.19
CA ASP A 274 -10.23 -0.99 -10.66
C ASP A 274 -9.72 -0.09 -11.79
N LYS A 275 -10.53 0.90 -12.18
CA LYS A 275 -10.22 1.85 -13.27
C LYS A 275 -9.50 3.12 -12.80
N ARG A 276 -9.04 3.20 -11.55
CA ARG A 276 -8.25 4.35 -11.10
C ARG A 276 -6.97 4.47 -11.93
N PHE A 277 -6.67 5.69 -12.37
CA PHE A 277 -5.54 6.02 -13.22
C PHE A 277 -5.57 5.35 -14.60
N SER A 278 -6.69 4.74 -15.00
CA SER A 278 -6.83 4.13 -16.33
C SER A 278 -7.49 5.12 -17.31
N LEU A 279 -7.33 4.90 -18.62
CA LEU A 279 -8.08 5.59 -19.68
C LEU A 279 -9.54 5.11 -19.74
#